data_AF-A0A3N5MM50-F1
#
_entry.id   AF-A0A3N5MM50-F1
#
_cell.length_a   1.000
_cell.length_b   1.000
_cell.length_c   1.000
_cell.angle_alpha   90.00
_cell.angle_beta   90.00
_cell.angle_gamma   90.00
#
_symmetry.space_group_name_H-M   'P 1'
#
loop_
_entity.id
_entity.type
_entity.pdbx_description
1 polymer ?
#
loop_
_entity_poly.entity_id
_entity_poly.type
_entity_poly.pdbx_seq_one_letter_code
_entity_poly.pdbx_strand_id
1 'polypeptide(L)'
;MTRFFGSGSTAADIAQFKQAGDISSLIRLLNSTDPAARWHAAEALGTCGERAVPLLLEALKSRPVPVRLGAIEALGTIRDNRAVFPLLAVLQRDVSLEVRWAAILALGEIGSPDAIPALVPLLKDPNRYLRHGAATTLGRLGWQPETGDENVYLLVARDDWEPVRRLGALASQPLSGLFHNADPATREMIVSVLGQNGDLHAQAACRDALKDRDPHVRWKGVLAAMNCGLASHDLPIMVAARERTGPDPAAAALLNFLFFGIGYNYLGKWWGYPVFMTYMSVL
;
A
#
# COMPACT_ATOMS: atom_id res chain seq x y z
N MET A 1 -49.01 5.46 -16.75
CA MET A 1 -48.84 6.51 -15.72
C MET A 1 -47.42 6.44 -15.19
N THR A 2 -46.55 7.18 -15.85
CA THR A 2 -45.13 7.39 -15.54
C THR A 2 -45.03 8.25 -14.28
N ARG A 3 -44.64 7.67 -13.14
CA ARG A 3 -44.22 8.45 -11.97
C ARG A 3 -42.75 8.82 -12.14
N PHE A 4 -42.51 10.12 -12.12
CA PHE A 4 -41.21 10.78 -12.10
C PHE A 4 -40.29 10.17 -11.04
N PHE A 5 -39.17 9.57 -11.47
CA PHE A 5 -37.98 9.40 -10.63
C PHE A 5 -37.16 10.67 -10.79
N GLY A 6 -37.40 11.66 -9.93
CA GLY A 6 -36.77 12.97 -10.00
C GLY A 6 -36.86 13.72 -8.68
N SER A 7 -36.04 13.30 -7.72
CA SER A 7 -35.49 14.05 -6.57
C SER A 7 -34.84 13.02 -5.63
N GLY A 8 -33.71 13.36 -5.02
CA GLY A 8 -32.93 12.44 -4.20
C GLY A 8 -33.81 11.75 -3.15
N SER A 9 -33.67 10.43 -3.03
CA SER A 9 -34.28 9.65 -1.96
C SER A 9 -34.00 10.34 -0.63
N THR A 10 -35.06 10.78 0.03
CA THR A 10 -34.96 11.56 1.26
C THR A 10 -34.60 10.65 2.43
N ALA A 11 -34.07 11.21 3.52
CA ALA A 11 -33.88 10.48 4.77
C ALA A 11 -35.20 9.82 5.26
N ALA A 12 -36.35 10.40 4.93
CA ALA A 12 -37.67 9.85 5.25
C ALA A 12 -37.97 8.54 4.49
N ASP A 13 -37.58 8.45 3.21
CA ASP A 13 -37.75 7.23 2.41
C ASP A 13 -36.90 6.08 2.98
N ILE A 14 -35.68 6.38 3.42
CA ILE A 14 -34.77 5.39 4.03
C ILE A 14 -35.33 4.88 5.36
N ALA A 15 -35.84 5.78 6.21
CA ALA A 15 -36.48 5.40 7.47
C ALA A 15 -37.71 4.51 7.23
N GLN A 16 -38.51 4.81 6.20
CA GLN A 16 -39.66 4.00 5.83
C GLN A 16 -39.24 2.61 5.33
N PHE A 17 -38.24 2.52 4.45
CA PHE A 17 -37.73 1.22 3.98
C PHE A 17 -37.17 0.38 5.12
N LYS A 18 -36.47 1.01 6.07
CA LYS A 18 -35.99 0.35 7.29
C LYS A 18 -37.14 -0.19 8.14
N GLN A 19 -38.18 0.62 8.41
CA GLN A 19 -39.35 0.17 9.17
C GLN A 19 -40.12 -0.96 8.47
N ALA A 20 -40.22 -0.90 7.14
CA ALA A 20 -40.87 -1.94 6.34
C ALA A 20 -40.03 -3.22 6.21
N GLY A 21 -38.74 -3.17 6.58
CA GLY A 21 -37.80 -4.28 6.34
C GLY A 21 -37.51 -4.50 4.85
N ASP A 22 -37.63 -3.47 4.02
CA ASP A 22 -37.38 -3.53 2.57
C ASP A 22 -35.88 -3.38 2.26
N ILE A 23 -35.15 -4.46 2.52
CA ILE A 23 -33.71 -4.57 2.31
C ILE A 23 -33.35 -4.39 0.82
N SER A 24 -34.21 -4.82 -0.10
CA SER A 24 -33.98 -4.71 -1.54
C SER A 24 -33.96 -3.25 -2.00
N SER A 25 -34.89 -2.44 -1.51
CA SER A 25 -34.92 -1.00 -1.81
C SER A 25 -33.71 -0.29 -1.21
N LEU A 26 -33.31 -0.64 0.02
CA LEU A 26 -32.08 -0.09 0.63
C LEU A 26 -30.82 -0.44 -0.18
N ILE A 27 -30.69 -1.67 -0.68
CA ILE A 27 -29.55 -2.06 -1.55
C ILE A 27 -29.53 -1.25 -2.85
N ARG A 28 -30.69 -0.95 -3.45
CA ARG A 28 -30.76 -0.09 -4.64
C ARG A 28 -30.27 1.32 -4.35
N LEU A 29 -30.54 1.86 -3.16
CA LEU A 29 -30.07 3.18 -2.75
C LEU A 29 -28.56 3.28 -2.57
N LEU A 30 -27.86 2.16 -2.37
CA LEU A 30 -26.39 2.15 -2.40
C LEU A 30 -25.81 2.58 -3.76
N ASN A 31 -26.60 2.53 -4.84
CA ASN A 31 -26.22 3.01 -6.16
C ASN A 31 -26.70 4.45 -6.46
N SER A 32 -27.21 5.17 -5.45
CA SER A 32 -27.66 6.55 -5.62
C SER A 32 -26.50 7.48 -6.03
N THR A 33 -26.79 8.50 -6.83
CA THR A 33 -25.82 9.55 -7.16
C THR A 33 -25.53 10.45 -5.95
N ASP A 34 -26.48 10.57 -5.03
CA ASP A 34 -26.32 11.32 -3.77
C ASP A 34 -25.48 10.53 -2.75
N PRO A 35 -24.29 11.04 -2.36
CA PRO A 35 -23.45 10.40 -1.34
C PRO A 35 -24.15 10.25 0.02
N ALA A 36 -25.00 11.20 0.43
CA ALA A 36 -25.69 11.13 1.71
C ALA A 36 -26.70 9.98 1.72
N ALA A 37 -27.49 9.83 0.65
CA ALA A 37 -28.39 8.70 0.49
C ALA A 37 -27.67 7.35 0.53
N ARG A 38 -26.49 7.23 -0.11
CA ARG A 38 -25.69 6.00 -0.07
C ARG A 38 -25.24 5.65 1.36
N TRP A 39 -24.70 6.64 2.07
CA TRP A 39 -24.25 6.48 3.45
C TRP A 39 -25.39 6.03 4.37
N HIS A 40 -26.52 6.73 4.35
CA HIS A 40 -27.68 6.38 5.17
C HIS A 40 -28.29 5.03 4.80
N ALA A 41 -28.24 4.62 3.53
CA ALA A 41 -28.68 3.29 3.12
C ALA A 41 -27.77 2.18 3.68
N ALA A 42 -26.44 2.36 3.65
CA ALA A 42 -25.48 1.43 4.25
C ALA A 42 -25.67 1.31 5.76
N GLU A 43 -25.82 2.46 6.45
CA GLU A 43 -26.11 2.51 7.89
C GLU A 43 -27.43 1.78 8.22
N ALA A 44 -28.50 2.07 7.47
CA ALA A 44 -29.79 1.41 7.65
C ALA A 44 -29.68 -0.10 7.48
N LEU A 45 -28.99 -0.58 6.43
CA LEU A 45 -28.72 -2.00 6.17
C LEU A 45 -27.94 -2.65 7.32
N GLY A 46 -26.93 -1.96 7.87
CA GLY A 46 -26.18 -2.44 9.03
C GLY A 46 -27.08 -2.67 10.25
N THR A 47 -28.04 -1.78 10.47
CA THR A 47 -29.02 -1.91 11.58
C THR A 47 -30.12 -2.93 11.34
N CYS A 48 -30.30 -3.44 10.11
CA CYS A 48 -31.25 -4.52 9.82
C CYS A 48 -30.78 -5.89 10.34
N GLY A 49 -29.51 -6.00 10.74
CA GLY A 49 -28.94 -7.21 11.35
C GLY A 49 -28.86 -8.39 10.37
N GLU A 50 -28.92 -9.61 10.93
CA GLU A 50 -28.72 -10.87 10.21
C GLU A 50 -29.64 -11.08 9.00
N ARG A 51 -30.84 -10.47 9.00
CA ARG A 51 -31.81 -10.58 7.91
C ARG A 51 -31.29 -9.97 6.61
N ALA A 52 -30.39 -8.99 6.69
CA ALA A 52 -29.80 -8.34 5.51
C ALA A 52 -28.64 -9.15 4.92
N VAL A 53 -28.01 -10.03 5.70
CA VAL A 53 -26.78 -10.74 5.31
C VAL A 53 -26.90 -11.45 3.96
N PRO A 54 -27.93 -12.28 3.67
CA PRO A 54 -28.00 -12.98 2.38
C PRO A 54 -28.02 -12.03 1.17
N LEU A 55 -28.76 -10.93 1.27
CA LEU A 55 -28.87 -9.95 0.19
C LEU A 55 -27.59 -9.08 0.07
N LEU A 56 -26.94 -8.76 1.20
CA LEU A 56 -25.66 -8.06 1.21
C LEU A 56 -24.54 -8.91 0.60
N LEU A 57 -24.52 -10.23 0.86
CA LEU A 57 -23.58 -11.15 0.24
C LEU A 57 -23.73 -11.22 -1.28
N GLU A 58 -24.96 -11.15 -1.80
CA GLU A 58 -25.18 -11.01 -3.25
C GLU A 58 -24.76 -9.63 -3.77
N ALA A 59 -24.98 -8.56 -2.99
CA ALA A 59 -24.55 -7.21 -3.34
C ALA A 59 -23.01 -7.06 -3.47
N LEU A 60 -22.22 -7.90 -2.78
CA LEU A 60 -20.76 -7.96 -2.98
C LEU A 60 -20.35 -8.32 -4.41
N LYS A 61 -21.21 -8.96 -5.19
CA LYS A 61 -20.94 -9.34 -6.59
C LYS A 61 -21.40 -8.26 -7.58
N SER A 62 -21.92 -7.14 -7.08
CA SER A 62 -22.52 -6.08 -7.89
C SER A 62 -21.46 -5.34 -8.71
N ARG A 63 -21.82 -4.95 -9.94
CA ARG A 63 -20.92 -4.20 -10.85
C ARG A 63 -20.54 -2.81 -10.30
N PRO A 64 -21.49 -1.99 -9.80
CA PRO A 64 -21.17 -0.69 -9.25
C PRO A 64 -20.35 -0.79 -7.96
N VAL A 65 -19.22 -0.10 -7.93
CA VAL A 65 -18.35 0.02 -6.75
C VAL A 65 -19.11 0.54 -5.51
N PRO A 66 -19.98 1.58 -5.62
CA PRO A 66 -20.69 2.09 -4.45
C PRO A 66 -21.59 1.06 -3.76
N VAL A 67 -22.20 0.15 -4.55
CA VAL A 67 -23.02 -0.94 -4.00
C VAL A 67 -22.16 -1.93 -3.22
N ARG A 68 -20.98 -2.30 -3.74
CA ARG A 68 -20.07 -3.20 -3.04
C ARG A 68 -19.55 -2.57 -1.75
N LEU A 69 -19.14 -1.30 -1.78
CA LEU A 69 -18.65 -0.58 -0.60
C LEU A 69 -19.71 -0.51 0.50
N GLY A 70 -20.93 -0.07 0.18
CA GLY A 70 -22.02 -0.02 1.16
C GLY A 70 -22.41 -1.39 1.70
N ALA A 71 -22.32 -2.44 0.87
CA ALA A 71 -22.55 -3.80 1.34
C ALA A 71 -21.48 -4.28 2.32
N ILE A 72 -20.20 -3.99 2.04
CA ILE A 72 -19.07 -4.33 2.92
C ILE A 72 -19.19 -3.60 4.26
N GLU A 73 -19.52 -2.31 4.24
CA GLU A 73 -19.71 -1.50 5.45
C GLU A 73 -20.86 -2.02 6.31
N ALA A 74 -22.01 -2.33 5.68
CA ALA A 74 -23.15 -2.92 6.37
C ALA A 74 -22.81 -4.30 6.98
N LEU A 75 -22.11 -5.17 6.24
CA LEU A 75 -21.68 -6.48 6.74
C LEU A 75 -20.70 -6.36 7.92
N GLY A 76 -19.77 -5.42 7.87
CA GLY A 76 -18.86 -5.11 8.98
C GLY A 76 -19.61 -4.63 10.22
N THR A 77 -20.65 -3.83 10.03
CA THR A 77 -21.52 -3.35 11.12
C THR A 77 -22.34 -4.48 11.74
N ILE A 78 -22.86 -5.40 10.91
CA ILE A 78 -23.66 -6.54 11.38
C ILE A 78 -22.81 -7.55 12.16
N ARG A 79 -21.52 -7.69 11.81
CA ARG A 79 -20.56 -8.60 12.47
C ARG A 79 -20.96 -10.07 12.42
N ASP A 80 -21.58 -10.49 11.32
CA ASP A 80 -21.97 -11.88 11.11
C ASP A 80 -20.83 -12.69 10.46
N ASN A 81 -20.44 -13.80 11.09
CA ASN A 81 -19.35 -14.67 10.62
C ASN A 81 -19.57 -15.26 9.23
N ARG A 82 -20.82 -15.36 8.74
CA ARG A 82 -21.12 -15.79 7.37
C ARG A 82 -20.49 -14.87 6.32
N ALA A 83 -20.15 -13.64 6.69
CA ALA A 83 -19.53 -12.66 5.80
C ALA A 83 -18.01 -12.82 5.65
N VAL A 84 -17.34 -13.59 6.52
CA VAL A 84 -15.86 -13.68 6.54
C VAL A 84 -15.31 -14.19 5.21
N PHE A 85 -15.69 -15.39 4.77
CA PHE A 85 -15.17 -15.96 3.52
C PHE A 85 -15.56 -15.16 2.26
N PRO A 86 -16.79 -14.65 2.13
CA PRO A 86 -17.15 -13.73 1.06
C PRO A 86 -16.27 -12.46 1.03
N LEU A 87 -16.01 -11.84 2.18
CA LEU A 87 -15.14 -10.67 2.27
C LEU A 87 -13.67 -11.00 1.96
N LEU A 88 -13.19 -12.18 2.35
CA LEU A 88 -11.87 -12.68 1.94
C LEU A 88 -11.78 -12.86 0.42
N ALA A 89 -12.84 -13.32 -0.24
CA ALA A 89 -12.88 -13.43 -1.69
C ALA A 89 -12.85 -12.04 -2.37
N VAL A 90 -13.55 -11.04 -1.82
CA VAL A 90 -13.50 -9.64 -2.27
C VAL A 90 -12.08 -9.08 -2.13
N LEU A 91 -11.46 -9.28 -0.97
CA LEU A 91 -10.09 -8.84 -0.68
C LEU A 91 -9.07 -9.38 -1.70
N GLN A 92 -9.25 -10.62 -2.17
CA GLN A 92 -8.34 -11.26 -3.12
C GLN A 92 -8.60 -10.89 -4.58
N ARG A 93 -9.86 -10.64 -4.96
CA ARG A 93 -10.29 -10.63 -6.38
C ARG A 93 -10.83 -9.30 -6.88
N ASP A 94 -11.20 -8.36 -6.00
CA ASP A 94 -11.77 -7.09 -6.45
C ASP A 94 -10.72 -6.23 -7.15
N VAL A 95 -11.12 -5.57 -8.23
CA VAL A 95 -10.25 -4.68 -9.01
C VAL A 95 -10.04 -3.34 -8.34
N SER A 96 -10.99 -2.90 -7.49
CA SER A 96 -10.91 -1.63 -6.79
C SER A 96 -10.13 -1.78 -5.50
N LEU A 97 -9.05 -1.01 -5.37
CA LEU A 97 -8.24 -0.95 -4.16
C LEU A 97 -9.08 -0.50 -2.95
N GLU A 98 -9.98 0.46 -3.16
CA GLU A 98 -10.88 0.98 -2.13
C GLU A 98 -11.78 -0.13 -1.59
N VAL A 99 -12.30 -0.99 -2.47
CA VAL A 99 -13.16 -2.13 -2.09
C VAL A 99 -12.35 -3.18 -1.33
N ARG A 100 -11.14 -3.51 -1.78
CA ARG A 100 -10.24 -4.43 -1.07
C ARG A 100 -9.91 -3.91 0.32
N TRP A 101 -9.60 -2.62 0.44
CA TRP A 101 -9.31 -1.98 1.72
C TRP A 101 -10.53 -1.98 2.66
N ALA A 102 -11.72 -1.64 2.15
CA ALA A 102 -12.96 -1.73 2.92
C ALA A 102 -13.22 -3.15 3.45
N ALA A 103 -12.94 -4.18 2.64
CA ALA A 103 -13.08 -5.57 3.07
C ALA A 103 -12.15 -5.92 4.24
N ILE A 104 -10.91 -5.42 4.26
CA ILE A 104 -9.97 -5.60 5.39
C ILE A 104 -10.54 -5.01 6.68
N LEU A 105 -11.11 -3.80 6.60
CA LEU A 105 -11.69 -3.15 7.77
C LEU A 105 -12.93 -3.90 8.27
N ALA A 106 -13.83 -4.29 7.37
CA ALA A 106 -15.02 -5.05 7.72
C ALA A 106 -14.69 -6.40 8.37
N LEU A 107 -13.64 -7.10 7.90
CA LEU A 107 -13.14 -8.32 8.55
C LEU A 107 -12.68 -8.04 10.00
N GLY A 108 -12.06 -6.88 10.25
CA GLY A 108 -11.69 -6.45 11.59
C GLY A 108 -12.86 -6.08 12.48
N GLU A 109 -13.91 -5.50 11.92
CA GLU A 109 -15.15 -5.23 12.65
C GLU A 109 -15.89 -6.53 13.01
N ILE A 110 -15.93 -7.50 12.10
CA ILE A 110 -16.50 -8.84 12.38
C ILE A 110 -15.75 -9.53 13.52
N GLY A 111 -14.42 -9.37 13.57
CA GLY A 111 -13.62 -9.87 14.68
C GLY A 111 -13.32 -11.38 14.64
N SER A 112 -13.57 -12.05 13.51
CA SER A 112 -13.32 -13.48 13.40
C SER A 112 -11.82 -13.79 13.20
N PRO A 113 -11.23 -14.70 13.99
CA PRO A 113 -9.84 -15.13 13.82
C PRO A 113 -9.62 -15.89 12.50
N ASP A 114 -10.67 -16.40 11.85
CA ASP A 114 -10.59 -17.08 10.56
C ASP A 114 -10.04 -16.17 9.45
N ALA A 115 -10.07 -14.85 9.64
CA ALA A 115 -9.49 -13.87 8.72
C ALA A 115 -7.95 -13.79 8.82
N ILE A 116 -7.36 -14.16 9.96
CA ILE A 116 -5.92 -13.98 10.25
C ILE A 116 -5.01 -14.59 9.17
N PRO A 117 -5.19 -15.87 8.75
CA PRO A 117 -4.29 -16.49 7.78
C PRO A 117 -4.25 -15.77 6.42
N ALA A 118 -5.32 -15.07 6.06
CA ALA A 118 -5.39 -14.29 4.83
C ALA A 118 -4.87 -12.84 4.98
N LEU A 119 -4.87 -12.31 6.20
CA LEU A 119 -4.40 -10.96 6.51
C LEU A 119 -2.88 -10.89 6.74
N VAL A 120 -2.26 -11.92 7.34
CA VAL A 120 -0.80 -11.94 7.59
C VAL A 120 0.02 -11.73 6.31
N PRO A 121 -0.25 -12.42 5.18
CA PRO A 121 0.48 -12.19 3.93
C PRO A 121 0.36 -10.75 3.40
N LEU A 122 -0.73 -10.04 3.73
CA LEU A 122 -0.93 -8.65 3.30
C LEU A 122 -0.02 -7.65 3.99
N LEU A 123 0.66 -8.01 5.09
CA LEU A 123 1.73 -7.19 5.66
C LEU A 123 2.90 -6.96 4.67
N LYS A 124 2.97 -7.74 3.59
CA LYS A 124 3.96 -7.64 2.51
C LYS A 124 3.36 -7.15 1.19
N ASP A 125 2.07 -6.80 1.16
CA ASP A 125 1.40 -6.37 -0.06
C ASP A 125 2.11 -5.13 -0.65
N PRO A 126 2.31 -5.03 -1.98
CA PRO A 126 2.92 -3.87 -2.60
C PRO A 126 2.23 -2.54 -2.24
N ASN A 127 0.91 -2.60 -2.04
CA ASN A 127 0.10 -1.46 -1.74
C ASN A 127 0.13 -1.11 -0.25
N ARG A 128 0.68 0.06 0.08
CA ARG A 128 0.78 0.55 1.46
C ARG A 128 -0.55 0.61 2.20
N TYR A 129 -1.67 0.90 1.52
CA TYR A 129 -2.98 0.98 2.15
C TYR A 129 -3.45 -0.41 2.59
N LEU A 130 -3.17 -1.45 1.81
CA LEU A 130 -3.51 -2.82 2.17
C LEU A 130 -2.62 -3.34 3.30
N ARG A 131 -1.31 -3.04 3.27
CA ARG A 131 -0.40 -3.34 4.40
C ARG A 131 -0.90 -2.71 5.70
N HIS A 132 -1.19 -1.41 5.67
CA HIS A 132 -1.63 -0.67 6.83
C HIS A 132 -3.00 -1.15 7.35
N GLY A 133 -3.94 -1.39 6.44
CA GLY A 133 -5.23 -1.99 6.78
C GLY A 133 -5.06 -3.35 7.46
N ALA A 134 -4.20 -4.22 6.90
CA ALA A 134 -3.94 -5.53 7.47
C ALA A 134 -3.32 -5.45 8.87
N ALA A 135 -2.32 -4.59 9.07
CA ALA A 135 -1.69 -4.38 10.37
C ALA A 135 -2.65 -3.84 11.45
N THR A 136 -3.58 -2.97 11.04
CA THR A 136 -4.64 -2.43 11.90
C THR A 136 -5.63 -3.53 12.28
N THR A 137 -6.13 -4.27 11.29
CA THR A 137 -7.09 -5.36 11.50
C THR A 137 -6.48 -6.49 12.33
N LEU A 138 -5.26 -6.94 12.04
CA LEU A 138 -4.56 -7.95 12.84
C LEU A 138 -4.39 -7.52 14.30
N GLY A 139 -4.09 -6.24 14.54
CA GLY A 139 -4.03 -5.68 15.89
C GLY A 139 -5.37 -5.74 16.62
N ARG A 140 -6.49 -5.46 15.93
CA ARG A 140 -7.85 -5.59 16.49
C ARG A 140 -8.22 -7.05 16.79
N LEU A 141 -7.78 -7.98 15.97
CA LEU A 141 -7.97 -9.42 16.17
C LEU A 141 -7.04 -10.00 17.26
N GLY A 142 -6.18 -9.18 17.87
CA GLY A 142 -5.24 -9.62 18.90
C GLY A 142 -4.12 -10.53 18.37
N TRP A 143 -3.93 -10.58 17.05
CA TRP A 143 -2.85 -11.35 16.44
C TRP A 143 -1.49 -10.77 16.84
N GLN A 144 -0.56 -11.66 17.16
CA GLN A 144 0.84 -11.34 17.46
C GLN A 144 1.73 -12.05 16.44
N PRO A 145 2.84 -11.41 16.02
CA PRO A 145 3.80 -12.05 15.13
C PRO A 145 4.42 -13.26 15.83
N GLU A 146 4.46 -14.39 15.12
CA GLU A 146 5.10 -15.62 15.58
C GLU A 146 6.60 -15.60 15.32
N THR A 147 7.01 -14.86 14.28
CA THR A 147 8.41 -14.75 13.83
C THR A 147 8.95 -13.32 13.91
N GLY A 148 10.28 -13.20 14.00
CA GLY A 148 10.95 -11.90 13.92
C GLY A 148 10.65 -11.15 12.62
N ASP A 149 10.57 -11.89 11.50
CA ASP A 149 10.26 -11.33 10.18
C ASP A 149 8.85 -10.74 10.13
N GLU A 150 7.85 -11.45 10.66
CA GLU A 150 6.48 -10.96 10.79
C GLU A 150 6.40 -9.71 11.65
N ASN A 151 7.18 -9.64 12.73
CA ASN A 151 7.25 -8.43 13.55
C ASN A 151 7.80 -7.25 12.74
N VAL A 152 8.85 -7.45 11.94
CA VAL A 152 9.38 -6.40 11.05
C VAL A 152 8.32 -5.96 10.03
N TYR A 153 7.63 -6.90 9.38
CA TYR A 153 6.57 -6.56 8.42
C TYR A 153 5.41 -5.82 9.08
N LEU A 154 5.02 -6.20 10.30
CA LEU A 154 3.99 -5.52 11.07
C LEU A 154 4.37 -4.08 11.39
N LEU A 155 5.61 -3.86 11.84
CA LEU A 155 6.12 -2.53 12.17
C LEU A 155 6.20 -1.63 10.93
N VAL A 156 6.71 -2.16 9.82
CA VAL A 156 6.75 -1.43 8.53
C VAL A 156 5.35 -1.09 8.04
N ALA A 157 4.39 -2.02 8.14
CA ALA A 157 3.00 -1.78 7.75
C ALA A 157 2.30 -0.71 8.61
N ARG A 158 2.76 -0.50 9.85
CA ARG A 158 2.30 0.57 10.74
C ARG A 158 3.03 1.90 10.54
N ASP A 159 3.94 1.98 9.57
CA ASP A 159 4.87 3.10 9.39
C ASP A 159 5.70 3.40 10.65
N ASP A 160 5.92 2.39 11.52
CA ASP A 160 6.67 2.52 12.77
C ASP A 160 8.13 2.08 12.59
N TRP A 161 8.94 3.02 12.10
CA TRP A 161 10.34 2.75 11.71
C TRP A 161 11.33 2.73 12.87
N GLU A 162 10.97 3.28 14.03
CA GLU A 162 11.90 3.43 15.14
C GLU A 162 12.21 2.10 15.85
N PRO A 163 11.22 1.24 16.14
CA PRO A 163 11.49 -0.14 16.55
C PRO A 163 12.25 -0.93 15.49
N VAL A 164 11.98 -0.71 14.19
CA VAL A 164 12.69 -1.41 13.10
C VAL A 164 14.18 -1.06 13.11
N ARG A 165 14.55 0.20 13.36
CA ARG A 165 15.96 0.59 13.54
C ARG A 165 16.60 -0.11 14.72
N ARG A 166 15.91 -0.19 15.85
CA ARG A 166 16.43 -0.87 17.05
C ARG A 166 16.67 -2.37 16.86
N LEU A 167 15.96 -3.01 15.93
CA LEU A 167 16.18 -4.42 15.58
C LEU A 167 17.54 -4.64 14.87
N GLY A 168 18.15 -3.61 14.29
CA GLY A 168 19.46 -3.70 13.66
C GLY A 168 19.51 -4.74 12.53
N ALA A 169 20.54 -5.59 12.54
CA ALA A 169 20.76 -6.64 11.52
C ALA A 169 19.60 -7.63 11.39
N LEU A 170 18.78 -7.82 12.43
CA LEU A 170 17.61 -8.70 12.38
C LEU A 170 16.54 -8.20 11.40
N ALA A 171 16.49 -6.89 11.14
CA ALA A 171 15.57 -6.31 10.16
C ALA A 171 16.11 -6.40 8.71
N SER A 172 17.41 -6.67 8.51
CA SER A 172 18.06 -6.60 7.19
C SER A 172 17.43 -7.53 6.15
N GLN A 173 17.24 -8.81 6.50
CA GLN A 173 16.67 -9.81 5.59
C GLN A 173 15.20 -9.52 5.26
N PRO A 174 14.29 -9.30 6.25
CA PRO A 174 12.90 -8.96 5.95
C PRO A 174 12.74 -7.70 5.11
N LEU A 175 13.47 -6.64 5.44
CA LEU A 175 13.42 -5.37 4.70
C LEU A 175 13.93 -5.52 3.26
N SER A 176 14.99 -6.30 3.04
CA SER A 176 15.49 -6.59 1.70
C SER A 176 14.46 -7.35 0.86
N GLY A 177 13.79 -8.35 1.45
CA GLY A 177 12.71 -9.07 0.78
C GLY A 177 11.50 -8.20 0.45
N LEU A 178 11.22 -7.17 1.26
CA LEU A 178 10.12 -6.22 1.03
C LEU A 178 10.47 -5.15 -0.02
N PHE A 179 11.76 -4.78 -0.13
CA PHE A 179 12.23 -3.66 -0.95
C PHE A 179 11.70 -3.71 -2.40
N HIS A 180 11.80 -4.85 -3.08
CA HIS A 180 11.42 -4.92 -4.50
C HIS A 180 9.93 -4.72 -4.78
N ASN A 181 9.07 -5.02 -3.81
CA ASN A 181 7.62 -4.99 -3.98
C ASN A 181 6.98 -3.75 -3.36
N ALA A 182 7.70 -3.00 -2.52
CA ALA A 182 7.16 -1.86 -1.80
C ALA A 182 7.01 -0.62 -2.70
N ASP A 183 6.15 0.32 -2.30
CA ASP A 183 6.05 1.64 -2.91
C ASP A 183 7.30 2.50 -2.64
N PRO A 184 7.55 3.58 -3.43
CA PRO A 184 8.78 4.36 -3.33
C PRO A 184 9.08 4.93 -1.93
N ALA A 185 8.06 5.42 -1.22
CA ALA A 185 8.27 5.98 0.12
C ALA A 185 8.72 4.90 1.12
N THR A 186 8.13 3.71 1.02
CA THR A 186 8.56 2.57 1.85
C THR A 186 9.97 2.09 1.47
N ARG A 187 10.31 2.05 0.17
CA ARG A 187 11.67 1.71 -0.29
C ARG A 187 12.70 2.71 0.20
N GLU A 188 12.38 4.00 0.17
CA GLU A 188 13.21 5.06 0.72
C GLU A 188 13.54 4.81 2.20
N MET A 189 12.51 4.50 2.99
CA MET A 189 12.67 4.23 4.41
C MET A 189 13.43 2.94 4.70
N ILE A 190 13.19 1.88 3.94
CA ILE A 190 13.98 0.64 4.01
C ILE A 190 15.46 0.96 3.86
N VAL A 191 15.84 1.67 2.79
CA VAL A 191 17.24 1.99 2.51
C VAL A 191 17.85 2.86 3.60
N SER A 192 17.08 3.80 4.15
CA SER A 192 17.50 4.63 5.28
C SER A 192 17.84 3.80 6.51
N VAL A 193 17.00 2.81 6.86
CA VAL A 193 17.24 1.92 8.01
C VAL A 193 18.45 1.01 7.75
N LEU A 194 18.51 0.40 6.57
CA LEU A 194 19.61 -0.49 6.19
C LEU A 194 20.97 0.25 6.19
N GLY A 195 20.99 1.50 5.73
CA GLY A 195 22.17 2.36 5.75
C GLY A 195 22.62 2.81 7.14
N GLN A 196 21.76 2.77 8.16
CA GLN A 196 22.18 3.06 9.54
C GLN A 196 22.83 1.85 10.21
N ASN A 197 22.35 0.65 9.89
CA ASN A 197 22.80 -0.59 10.52
C ASN A 197 24.19 -1.04 10.06
N GLY A 198 24.62 -0.61 8.87
CA GLY A 198 25.96 -0.88 8.34
C GLY A 198 26.27 -2.36 8.08
N ASP A 199 25.24 -3.16 7.80
CA ASP A 199 25.32 -4.60 7.65
C ASP A 199 25.67 -5.00 6.19
N LEU A 200 26.52 -6.01 5.99
CA LEU A 200 26.82 -6.56 4.66
C LEU A 200 25.56 -7.12 3.99
N HIS A 201 24.58 -7.61 4.76
CA HIS A 201 23.30 -8.07 4.22
C HIS A 201 22.48 -6.94 3.58
N ALA A 202 22.75 -5.68 3.92
CA ALA A 202 22.13 -4.52 3.31
C ALA A 202 22.74 -4.17 1.94
N GLN A 203 23.93 -4.68 1.58
CA GLN A 203 24.62 -4.29 0.34
C GLN A 203 23.79 -4.52 -0.92
N ALA A 204 23.09 -5.65 -1.00
CA ALA A 204 22.25 -5.96 -2.15
C ALA A 204 21.12 -4.93 -2.30
N ALA A 205 20.39 -4.65 -1.22
CA ALA A 205 19.32 -3.66 -1.21
C ALA A 205 19.84 -2.24 -1.49
N CYS A 206 20.97 -1.83 -0.90
CA CYS A 206 21.59 -0.53 -1.18
C CYS A 206 22.03 -0.45 -2.67
N ARG A 207 22.58 -1.53 -3.25
CA ARG A 207 22.95 -1.61 -4.68
C ARG A 207 21.73 -1.53 -5.60
N ASP A 208 20.61 -2.13 -5.20
CA ASP A 208 19.38 -2.07 -5.96
C ASP A 208 18.70 -0.71 -5.86
N ALA A 209 18.79 -0.05 -4.70
CA ALA A 209 18.33 1.33 -4.52
C ALA A 209 19.04 2.32 -5.44
N LEU A 210 20.34 2.14 -5.70
CA LEU A 210 21.10 2.96 -6.67
C LEU A 210 20.54 2.85 -8.10
N LYS A 211 19.81 1.77 -8.40
CA LYS A 211 19.18 1.50 -9.71
C LYS A 211 17.65 1.71 -9.68
N ASP A 212 17.10 2.20 -8.58
CA ASP A 212 15.67 2.39 -8.41
C ASP A 212 15.11 3.36 -9.47
N ARG A 213 13.83 3.19 -9.82
CA ARG A 213 13.14 4.10 -10.75
C ARG A 213 12.89 5.45 -10.11
N ASP A 214 12.66 5.47 -8.80
CA ASP A 214 12.40 6.67 -8.03
C ASP A 214 13.71 7.42 -7.69
N PRO A 215 13.81 8.72 -8.02
CA PRO A 215 14.99 9.53 -7.72
C PRO A 215 15.33 9.66 -6.24
N HIS A 216 14.32 9.74 -5.36
CA HIS A 216 14.53 9.87 -3.92
C HIS A 216 15.11 8.60 -3.34
N VAL A 217 14.61 7.44 -3.80
CA VAL A 217 15.17 6.13 -3.39
C VAL A 217 16.63 6.00 -3.84
N ARG A 218 16.96 6.42 -5.08
CA ARG A 218 18.36 6.45 -5.55
C ARG A 218 19.25 7.34 -4.69
N TRP A 219 18.76 8.53 -4.35
CA TRP A 219 19.50 9.48 -3.52
C TRP A 219 19.78 8.90 -2.13
N LYS A 220 18.79 8.29 -1.48
CA LYS A 220 18.99 7.59 -0.22
C LYS A 220 19.95 6.42 -0.35
N GLY A 221 19.91 5.70 -1.48
CA GLY A 221 20.86 4.65 -1.81
C GLY A 221 22.31 5.12 -1.71
N VAL A 222 22.62 6.31 -2.25
CA VAL A 222 23.99 6.87 -2.14
C VAL A 222 24.37 7.22 -0.72
N LEU A 223 23.47 7.83 0.05
CA LEU A 223 23.74 8.16 1.45
C LEU A 223 23.95 6.91 2.31
N ALA A 224 23.21 5.84 2.03
CA ALA A 224 23.30 4.57 2.74
C ALA A 224 24.54 3.75 2.33
N ALA A 225 24.96 3.84 1.07
CA ALA A 225 25.87 2.88 0.45
C ALA A 225 27.26 2.79 1.11
N MET A 226 27.84 3.90 1.56
CA MET A 226 29.11 3.87 2.29
C MET A 226 28.98 3.08 3.60
N ASN A 227 27.87 3.27 4.32
CA ASN A 227 27.61 2.56 5.56
C ASN A 227 27.28 1.09 5.31
N CYS A 228 26.55 0.75 4.23
CA CYS A 228 26.33 -0.65 3.85
C CYS A 228 27.63 -1.34 3.38
N GLY A 229 28.78 -0.63 3.30
CA GLY A 229 30.06 -1.19 2.87
C GLY A 229 30.21 -1.34 1.36
N LEU A 230 29.44 -0.60 0.55
CA LEU A 230 29.73 -0.52 -0.89
C LEU A 230 31.04 0.22 -1.11
N ALA A 231 31.88 -0.35 -1.97
CA ALA A 231 33.13 0.29 -2.37
C ALA A 231 32.85 1.54 -3.21
N SER A 232 33.77 2.51 -3.17
CA SER A 232 33.67 3.75 -3.95
C SER A 232 33.54 3.51 -5.46
N HIS A 233 34.09 2.41 -5.98
CA HIS A 233 33.96 2.04 -7.38
C HIS A 233 32.60 1.40 -7.74
N ASP A 234 31.85 0.89 -6.76
CA ASP A 234 30.49 0.38 -6.95
C ASP A 234 29.43 1.51 -6.93
N LEU A 235 29.81 2.68 -6.40
CA LEU A 235 28.96 3.85 -6.31
C LEU A 235 28.86 4.55 -7.67
N PRO A 236 27.66 5.04 -8.04
CA PRO A 236 27.52 5.82 -9.24
C PRO A 236 28.27 7.15 -9.09
N ILE A 237 29.05 7.50 -10.10
CA ILE A 237 29.75 8.79 -10.17
C ILE A 237 28.76 9.97 -10.13
N MET A 238 27.52 9.77 -10.61
CA MET A 238 26.43 10.75 -10.56
C MET A 238 25.07 10.07 -10.31
N VAL A 239 24.19 10.72 -9.54
CA VAL A 239 22.81 10.24 -9.32
C VAL A 239 21.84 11.09 -10.14
N ALA A 240 21.13 10.42 -11.05
CA ALA A 240 20.14 11.06 -11.91
C ALA A 240 18.89 11.46 -11.13
N ALA A 241 18.33 12.66 -11.38
CA ALA A 241 17.00 13.05 -10.86
C ALA A 241 15.85 12.72 -11.82
N ARG A 242 16.17 12.40 -13.09
CA ARG A 242 15.18 12.09 -14.13
C ARG A 242 15.00 10.59 -14.34
N GLU A 243 13.87 10.20 -14.93
CA GLU A 243 13.65 8.83 -15.39
C GLU A 243 14.70 8.43 -16.43
N ARG A 244 15.03 7.13 -16.47
CA ARG A 244 16.02 6.58 -17.39
C ARG A 244 15.46 6.53 -18.81
N THR A 245 15.42 7.67 -19.48
CA THR A 245 15.18 7.76 -20.92
C THR A 245 16.46 7.37 -21.68
N GLY A 246 16.33 7.00 -22.95
CA GLY A 246 17.46 6.71 -23.81
C GLY A 246 18.48 7.88 -23.87
N PRO A 247 19.66 7.66 -24.47
CA PRO A 247 20.70 8.69 -24.57
C PRO A 247 20.14 9.99 -25.18
N ASP A 248 20.35 11.11 -24.48
CA ASP A 248 20.01 12.46 -24.94
C ASP A 248 21.27 13.09 -25.59
N PRO A 249 21.29 13.30 -26.91
CA PRO A 249 22.49 13.70 -27.64
C PRO A 249 23.01 15.09 -27.28
N ALA A 250 22.11 16.05 -27.05
CA ALA A 250 22.49 17.45 -26.76
C ALA A 250 23.17 17.56 -25.40
N ALA A 251 22.62 16.78 -24.50
CA ALA A 251 23.03 16.74 -23.13
C ALA A 251 24.39 15.96 -23.07
N ALA A 252 24.55 14.85 -23.80
CA ALA A 252 25.83 14.15 -23.94
C ALA A 252 26.95 15.05 -24.53
N ALA A 253 26.61 15.94 -25.46
CA ALA A 253 27.55 16.91 -26.02
C ALA A 253 28.04 17.93 -24.97
N LEU A 254 27.15 18.40 -24.08
CA LEU A 254 27.52 19.32 -22.99
C LEU A 254 28.48 18.69 -21.99
N LEU A 255 28.26 17.42 -21.61
CA LEU A 255 29.15 16.72 -20.66
C LEU A 255 30.53 16.43 -21.27
N ASN A 256 30.59 16.07 -22.56
CA ASN A 256 31.87 15.96 -23.28
C ASN A 256 32.62 17.29 -23.36
N PHE A 257 31.89 18.41 -23.43
CA PHE A 257 32.46 19.76 -23.42
C PHE A 257 33.02 20.15 -22.04
N LEU A 258 32.29 19.81 -20.97
CA LEU A 258 32.69 20.15 -19.59
C LEU A 258 33.76 19.22 -19.00
N PHE A 259 33.80 17.95 -19.43
CA PHE A 259 34.70 16.93 -18.91
C PHE A 259 35.48 16.26 -20.05
N PHE A 260 36.59 16.87 -20.44
CA PHE A 260 37.48 16.34 -21.48
C PHE A 260 37.98 14.93 -21.12
N GLY A 261 37.63 13.93 -21.94
CA GLY A 261 38.19 12.57 -21.88
C GLY A 261 37.24 11.47 -21.39
N ILE A 262 36.02 11.77 -20.97
CA ILE A 262 35.01 10.75 -20.58
C ILE A 262 34.18 10.40 -21.82
N GLY A 263 34.66 9.49 -22.65
CA GLY A 263 34.11 9.21 -23.99
C GLY A 263 32.62 8.79 -24.07
N TYR A 264 32.06 8.94 -25.28
CA TYR A 264 30.67 8.69 -25.70
C TYR A 264 30.06 7.37 -25.23
N ASN A 265 30.87 6.32 -25.07
CA ASN A 265 30.42 4.98 -24.65
C ASN A 265 30.14 4.86 -23.14
N TYR A 266 30.53 5.86 -22.35
CA TYR A 266 30.36 5.86 -20.89
C TYR A 266 29.19 6.74 -20.41
N LEU A 267 28.86 7.80 -21.17
CA LEU A 267 27.89 8.81 -20.78
C LEU A 267 26.46 8.64 -21.36
N GLY A 268 26.27 7.72 -22.31
CA GLY A 268 24.97 7.43 -22.95
C GLY A 268 23.86 6.85 -22.05
N LYS A 269 24.02 6.91 -20.72
CA LYS A 269 23.08 6.35 -19.73
C LYS A 269 22.70 7.34 -18.59
N TRP A 270 23.07 8.62 -18.62
CA TRP A 270 23.14 9.40 -17.36
C TRP A 270 22.77 10.88 -17.41
N TRP A 271 21.94 11.33 -16.46
CA TRP A 271 21.50 12.74 -16.26
C TRP A 271 21.04 13.07 -14.83
N GLY A 272 21.87 13.77 -14.03
CA GLY A 272 21.45 14.44 -12.77
C GLY A 272 22.60 15.10 -12.01
N TYR A 273 22.37 15.46 -10.74
CA TYR A 273 23.27 16.28 -9.93
C TYR A 273 24.63 15.59 -9.72
N PRO A 274 25.76 16.29 -9.91
CA PRO A 274 27.07 15.76 -9.58
C PRO A 274 27.18 15.59 -8.06
N VAL A 275 27.31 14.36 -7.59
CA VAL A 275 27.78 14.08 -6.23
C VAL A 275 29.28 14.04 -6.31
N PHE A 276 29.93 15.16 -6.00
CA PHE A 276 31.38 15.15 -5.86
C PHE A 276 31.72 14.31 -4.63
N MET A 277 32.24 13.10 -4.85
CA MET A 277 33.11 12.49 -3.84
C MET A 277 34.35 13.36 -3.76
N THR A 278 34.42 14.23 -2.75
CA THR A 278 35.72 14.72 -2.32
C THR A 278 36.50 13.49 -1.86
N TYR A 279 37.50 13.10 -2.65
CA TYR A 279 38.55 12.20 -2.17
C TYR A 279 39.16 12.86 -0.94
N MET A 280 38.72 12.47 0.26
CA MET A 280 39.56 12.55 1.44
C MET A 280 40.53 11.39 1.33
N SER A 281 41.53 11.57 0.48
CA SER A 281 42.76 10.78 0.55
C SER A 281 43.41 11.13 1.88
N VAL A 282 43.27 10.24 2.86
CA VAL A 282 44.27 10.12 3.92
C VAL A 282 45.47 9.46 3.26
N LEU A 283 46.37 10.29 2.75
CA LEU A 283 47.83 10.12 2.70
C LEU A 283 48.45 11.51 2.59
#